data_AF-A0A3D5F624-F1
#
_entry.id   AF-A0A3D5F624-F1
#
_cell.length_a   1.000
_cell.length_b   1.000
_cell.length_c   1.000
_cell.angle_alpha   90.00
_cell.angle_beta   90.00
_cell.angle_gamma   90.00
#
_symmetry.space_group_name_H-M   'P 1'
#
loop_
_entity.id
_entity.type
_entity.pdbx_description
1 polymer ?
#
loop_
_entity_poly.entity_id
_entity_poly.type
_entity_poly.pdbx_seq_one_letter_code
_entity_poly.pdbx_strand_id
1 'polypeptide(L)'
;PPQNDVDVHANDLNFVAIAENGKLVGFNVLVGGGLAMTHGDKTTFPRKADDFGFIPLEHTLAVAEAVVTTQRDWGNRVNRKNAKTKYTLERVGVDNFRAEVEMRAGVTFAESKPYEFTSRGDRIGWVEGIDGKFHLTLFIENGRILDYPGKTLKTGCREIAKIHKGDFRMTANQNLIVAG
;
A
#
# COMPACT_ATOMS: atom_id res chain seq x y z
N PRO A 1 -1.88 6.97 8.60
CA PRO A 1 -3.11 6.66 9.38
C PRO A 1 -3.94 7.94 9.56
N PRO A 2 -5.28 7.90 9.51
CA PRO A 2 -6.13 6.73 9.70
C PRO A 2 -6.73 6.10 8.43
N GLN A 3 -6.28 6.50 7.24
CA GLN A 3 -6.77 5.94 5.98
C GLN A 3 -6.00 4.66 5.61
N ASN A 4 -6.75 3.63 5.20
CA ASN A 4 -6.26 2.38 4.61
C ASN A 4 -6.90 2.15 3.22
N ASP A 5 -7.03 3.23 2.46
CA ASP A 5 -7.52 3.23 1.08
C ASP A 5 -6.68 2.33 0.15
N VAL A 6 -5.37 2.24 0.41
CA VAL A 6 -4.44 1.35 -0.32
C VAL A 6 -4.55 -0.13 0.04
N ASP A 7 -5.39 -0.48 1.02
CA ASP A 7 -5.64 -1.83 1.54
C ASP A 7 -4.37 -2.64 1.84
N VAL A 8 -3.63 -2.21 2.88
CA VAL A 8 -2.29 -2.75 3.23
C VAL A 8 -2.24 -4.28 3.34
N HIS A 9 -3.32 -4.93 3.77
CA HIS A 9 -3.36 -6.38 3.94
C HIS A 9 -3.44 -7.17 2.62
N ALA A 10 -3.61 -6.50 1.49
CA ALA A 10 -3.53 -7.11 0.17
C ALA A 10 -2.09 -7.19 -0.38
N ASN A 11 -1.12 -6.53 0.26
CA ASN A 11 0.22 -6.29 -0.28
C ASN A 11 1.30 -7.08 0.47
N ASP A 12 2.38 -7.41 -0.25
CA ASP A 12 3.51 -8.18 0.30
C ASP A 12 4.33 -7.39 1.35
N LEU A 13 4.48 -6.08 1.19
CA LEU A 13 5.26 -5.21 2.06
C LEU A 13 4.58 -3.85 2.17
N ASN A 14 4.43 -3.35 3.39
CA ASN A 14 3.77 -2.08 3.69
C ASN A 14 4.57 -1.27 4.70
N PHE A 15 4.59 0.04 4.50
CA PHE A 15 5.20 1.01 5.40
C PHE A 15 4.10 1.95 5.93
N VAL A 16 3.65 1.71 7.16
CA VAL A 16 2.63 2.54 7.81
C VAL A 16 3.31 3.79 8.38
N ALA A 17 3.07 4.94 7.75
CA ALA A 17 3.70 6.20 8.12
C ALA A 17 3.39 6.62 9.56
N ILE A 18 4.44 6.92 10.33
CA ILE A 18 4.35 7.51 11.67
C ILE A 18 4.98 8.90 11.66
N ALA A 19 4.24 9.89 12.12
CA ALA A 19 4.67 11.29 12.12
C ALA A 19 4.62 11.90 13.52
N GLU A 20 5.55 12.81 13.78
CA GLU A 20 5.61 13.65 14.99
C GLU A 20 5.73 15.11 14.54
N ASN A 21 4.92 16.00 15.12
CA ASN A 21 4.91 17.44 14.78
C ASN A 21 4.78 17.72 13.27
N GLY A 22 3.97 16.93 12.57
CA GLY A 22 3.75 17.06 11.12
C GLY A 22 4.90 16.55 10.24
N LYS A 23 5.93 15.92 10.82
CA LYS A 23 7.07 15.37 10.09
C LYS A 23 7.10 13.84 10.22
N LEU A 24 7.34 13.16 9.11
CA LEU A 24 7.53 11.72 9.07
C LEU A 24 8.81 11.35 9.85
N VAL A 25 8.68 10.49 10.86
CA VAL A 25 9.81 10.03 11.69
C VAL A 25 10.20 8.58 11.40
N GLY A 26 9.30 7.81 10.79
CA GLY A 26 9.56 6.42 10.43
C GLY A 26 8.27 5.67 10.08
N PHE A 27 8.35 4.34 10.13
CA PHE A 27 7.29 3.46 9.68
C PHE A 27 7.13 2.24 10.58
N ASN A 28 5.89 1.81 10.83
CA ASN A 28 5.67 0.41 11.18
C ASN A 28 5.65 -0.42 9.90
N VAL A 29 6.32 -1.56 9.91
CA VAL A 29 6.47 -2.42 8.73
C VAL A 29 5.53 -3.62 8.85
N LEU A 30 4.65 -3.79 7.84
CA LEU A 30 3.75 -4.96 7.76
C LEU A 30 4.12 -5.82 6.56
N VAL A 31 4.26 -7.14 6.73
CA VAL A 31 4.75 -8.05 5.68
C VAL A 31 3.81 -9.25 5.46
N GLY A 32 3.66 -9.67 4.21
CA GLY A 32 3.06 -10.96 3.84
C GLY A 32 1.56 -10.97 3.63
N GLY A 33 0.96 -9.82 3.30
CA GLY A 33 -0.43 -9.77 2.85
C GLY A 33 -0.61 -10.40 1.46
N GLY A 34 -1.85 -10.81 1.15
CA GLY A 34 -2.19 -11.21 -0.21
C GLY A 34 -3.49 -12.00 -0.33
N LEU A 35 -4.30 -11.63 -1.31
CA LEU A 35 -5.70 -12.12 -1.43
C LEU A 35 -5.87 -13.38 -2.30
N ALA A 36 -4.93 -13.66 -3.21
CA ALA A 36 -5.12 -14.70 -4.23
C ALA A 36 -5.27 -16.11 -3.63
N MET A 37 -6.31 -16.84 -4.03
CA MET A 37 -6.58 -18.24 -3.66
C MET A 37 -7.20 -19.00 -4.84
N THR A 38 -7.19 -20.33 -4.79
CA THR A 38 -7.75 -21.21 -5.84
C THR A 38 -8.91 -22.02 -5.27
N HIS A 39 -10.06 -22.00 -5.95
CA HIS A 39 -11.24 -22.76 -5.52
C HIS A 39 -10.92 -24.26 -5.44
N GLY A 40 -11.29 -24.91 -4.33
CA GLY A 40 -11.07 -26.33 -4.09
C GLY A 40 -9.65 -26.71 -3.67
N ASP A 41 -8.70 -25.77 -3.70
CA ASP A 41 -7.31 -25.99 -3.29
C ASP A 41 -7.05 -25.35 -1.92
N LYS A 42 -7.16 -26.18 -0.87
CA LYS A 42 -6.95 -25.76 0.53
C LYS A 42 -5.50 -25.37 0.85
N THR A 43 -4.55 -25.60 -0.06
CA THR A 43 -3.15 -25.17 0.12
C THR A 43 -2.93 -23.71 -0.27
N THR A 44 -3.94 -23.05 -0.84
CA THR A 44 -3.92 -21.62 -1.17
C THR A 44 -4.97 -20.86 -0.37
N PHE A 45 -4.61 -19.71 0.18
CA PHE A 45 -5.48 -18.96 1.10
C PHE A 45 -5.14 -17.47 1.11
N PRO A 46 -6.13 -16.57 1.32
CA PRO A 46 -5.85 -15.17 1.59
C PRO A 46 -5.19 -15.02 2.96
N ARG A 47 -4.34 -14.01 3.12
CA ARG A 47 -3.61 -13.76 4.37
C ARG A 47 -3.47 -12.27 4.62
N LYS A 48 -3.60 -11.83 5.88
CA LYS A 48 -3.25 -10.47 6.29
C LYS A 48 -1.73 -10.35 6.46
N ALA A 49 -1.19 -9.15 6.25
CA ALA A 49 0.18 -8.83 6.60
C ALA A 49 0.37 -8.85 8.14
N ASP A 50 1.50 -9.35 8.62
CA ASP A 50 1.90 -9.31 10.04
C ASP A 50 2.75 -8.09 10.34
N ASP A 51 2.71 -7.66 11.59
CA ASP A 51 3.52 -6.57 12.11
C ASP A 51 4.95 -7.03 12.46
N PHE A 52 5.93 -6.40 11.82
CA PHE A 52 7.35 -6.63 12.12
C PHE A 52 7.88 -5.69 13.19
N GLY A 53 7.28 -4.51 13.34
CA GLY A 53 7.75 -3.45 14.24
C GLY A 53 8.05 -2.13 13.54
N PHE A 54 8.54 -1.17 14.32
CA PHE A 54 8.89 0.17 13.88
C PHE A 54 10.34 0.28 13.40
N ILE A 55 10.56 1.09 12.36
CA ILE A 55 11.88 1.54 11.90
C ILE A 55 11.96 3.07 11.75
N PRO A 56 13.10 3.69 12.10
CA PRO A 56 13.41 5.06 11.72
C PRO A 56 13.42 5.26 10.20
N LEU A 57 13.09 6.48 9.75
CA LEU A 57 12.97 6.85 8.34
C LEU A 57 14.21 6.50 7.49
N GLU A 58 15.41 6.69 8.04
CA GLU A 58 16.69 6.43 7.36
C GLU A 58 16.90 4.98 6.93
N HIS A 59 16.22 4.02 7.58
CA HIS A 59 16.37 2.60 7.28
C HIS A 59 15.37 2.05 6.24
N THR A 60 14.47 2.90 5.73
CA THR A 60 13.37 2.48 4.85
C THR A 60 13.85 1.66 3.65
N LEU A 61 14.88 2.14 2.95
CA LEU A 61 15.38 1.46 1.74
C LEU A 61 16.09 0.15 2.06
N ALA A 62 16.91 0.12 3.12
CA ALA A 62 17.61 -1.08 3.56
C ALA A 62 16.63 -2.19 3.96
N VAL A 63 15.57 -1.84 4.67
CA VAL A 63 14.52 -2.80 5.07
C VAL A 63 13.71 -3.27 3.86
N ALA A 64 13.37 -2.37 2.93
CA ALA A 64 12.68 -2.76 1.70
C ALA A 64 13.51 -3.77 0.88
N GLU A 65 14.80 -3.50 0.69
CA GLU A 65 15.72 -4.42 0.02
C GLU A 65 15.84 -5.75 0.77
N ALA A 66 15.99 -5.72 2.09
CA ALA A 66 16.10 -6.91 2.92
C ALA A 66 14.86 -7.81 2.82
N VAL A 67 13.64 -7.25 2.85
CA VAL A 67 12.39 -8.01 2.67
C VAL A 67 12.33 -8.63 1.27
N VAL A 68 12.63 -7.84 0.23
CA VAL A 68 12.58 -8.32 -1.17
C VAL A 68 13.60 -9.44 -1.41
N THR A 69 14.84 -9.27 -0.93
CA THR A 69 15.90 -10.28 -1.12
C THR A 69 15.65 -11.53 -0.28
N THR A 70 15.13 -11.40 0.95
CA THR A 70 14.75 -12.55 1.78
C THR A 70 13.65 -13.35 1.08
N GLN A 71 12.60 -12.68 0.62
CA GLN A 71 11.56 -13.33 -0.16
C GLN A 71 12.11 -13.94 -1.45
N ARG A 72 13.08 -13.27 -2.09
CA ARG A 72 13.70 -13.77 -3.32
C ARG A 72 14.37 -15.13 -3.09
N ASP A 73 15.12 -15.24 -2.00
CA ASP A 73 15.95 -16.40 -1.70
C ASP A 73 15.13 -17.53 -1.08
N TRP A 74 14.13 -17.20 -0.27
CA TRP A 74 13.34 -18.17 0.47
C TRP A 74 12.05 -18.57 -0.23
N GLY A 75 11.53 -17.77 -1.17
CA GLY A 75 10.29 -18.07 -1.87
C GLY A 75 10.32 -19.41 -2.62
N ASN A 76 9.21 -20.17 -2.59
CA ASN A 76 9.13 -21.43 -3.34
C ASN A 76 9.23 -21.16 -4.85
N ARG A 77 10.33 -21.61 -5.48
CA ARG A 77 10.60 -21.39 -6.91
C ARG A 77 10.08 -22.50 -7.83
N VAL A 78 9.70 -23.64 -7.25
CA VAL A 78 9.19 -24.79 -8.00
C VAL A 78 7.68 -24.71 -8.17
N ASN A 79 6.95 -24.45 -7.07
CA ASN A 79 5.50 -24.32 -7.12
C ASN A 79 5.08 -22.84 -7.12
N ARG A 80 4.73 -22.33 -8.30
CA ARG A 80 4.28 -20.95 -8.50
C ARG A 80 3.08 -20.57 -7.61
N LYS A 81 2.15 -21.50 -7.32
CA LYS A 81 1.00 -21.23 -6.44
C LYS A 81 1.40 -20.99 -4.99
N ASN A 82 2.59 -21.45 -4.59
CA ASN A 82 3.14 -21.35 -3.24
C ASN A 82 4.31 -20.33 -3.15
N ALA A 83 4.53 -19.52 -4.20
CA ALA A 83 5.71 -18.65 -4.32
C ALA A 83 5.57 -17.26 -3.65
N LYS A 84 4.35 -16.85 -3.26
CA LYS A 84 4.06 -15.55 -2.65
C LYS A 84 4.62 -15.46 -1.22
N THR A 85 4.92 -14.24 -0.76
CA THR A 85 5.50 -13.96 0.57
C THR A 85 4.66 -14.53 1.70
N LYS A 86 3.33 -14.43 1.60
CA LYS A 86 2.38 -15.03 2.56
C LYS A 86 2.64 -16.51 2.83
N TYR A 87 3.00 -17.31 1.82
CA TYR A 87 3.29 -18.74 2.02
C TYR A 87 4.70 -18.97 2.55
N THR A 88 5.61 -18.05 2.26
CA THR A 88 6.99 -18.12 2.75
C THR A 88 7.00 -17.88 4.25
N LEU A 89 6.29 -16.86 4.74
CA LEU A 89 6.10 -16.60 6.16
C LEU A 89 5.46 -17.78 6.90
N GLU A 90 4.41 -18.38 6.35
CA GLU A 90 3.77 -19.55 6.97
C GLU A 90 4.71 -20.76 7.07
N ARG A 91 5.58 -20.93 6.08
CA ARG A 91 6.52 -22.06 6.04
C ARG A 91 7.71 -21.87 6.99
N VAL A 92 8.24 -20.65 7.09
CA VAL A 92 9.47 -20.37 7.85
C VAL A 92 9.20 -19.78 9.23
N GLY A 93 8.00 -19.26 9.49
CA GLY A 93 7.66 -18.49 10.69
C GLY A 93 7.98 -17.00 10.54
N VAL A 94 7.10 -16.16 11.11
CA VAL A 94 7.21 -14.70 11.06
C VAL A 94 8.51 -14.21 11.72
N ASP A 95 8.84 -14.74 12.90
CA ASP A 95 10.03 -14.32 13.64
C ASP A 95 11.33 -14.66 12.90
N ASN A 96 11.40 -15.81 12.23
CA ASN A 96 12.58 -16.20 11.45
C ASN A 96 12.77 -15.31 10.22
N PHE A 97 11.68 -14.95 9.55
CA PHE A 97 11.75 -14.01 8.42
C PHE A 97 12.14 -12.61 8.90
N ARG A 98 11.58 -12.14 10.02
CA ARG A 98 11.94 -10.85 10.62
C ARG A 98 13.42 -10.81 10.98
N ALA A 99 13.95 -11.84 11.64
CA ALA A 99 15.35 -11.91 12.04
C ALA A 99 16.32 -11.86 10.83
N GLU A 100 15.99 -12.53 9.72
CA GLU A 100 16.78 -12.45 8.49
C GLU A 100 16.75 -11.03 7.88
N VAL A 101 15.58 -10.39 7.91
CA VAL A 101 15.43 -9.00 7.44
C VAL A 101 16.26 -8.05 8.29
N GLU A 102 16.22 -8.19 9.62
CA GLU A 102 17.04 -7.41 10.56
C GLU A 102 18.53 -7.58 10.27
N MET A 103 18.99 -8.83 10.09
CA MET A 103 20.37 -9.14 9.78
C MET A 103 20.83 -8.50 8.45
N ARG A 104 20.01 -8.60 7.39
CA ARG A 104 20.34 -8.02 6.08
C ARG A 104 20.30 -6.50 6.06
N ALA A 105 19.33 -5.91 6.76
CA ALA A 105 19.18 -4.46 6.82
C ALA A 105 20.16 -3.79 7.79
N GLY A 106 20.77 -4.56 8.71
CA GLY A 106 21.61 -4.02 9.78
C GLY A 106 20.80 -3.22 10.81
N VAL A 107 19.56 -3.63 11.08
CA VAL A 107 18.58 -2.91 11.90
C VAL A 107 17.92 -3.88 12.87
N THR A 108 17.50 -3.41 14.03
CA THR A 108 16.58 -4.12 14.92
C THR A 108 15.25 -3.39 14.93
N PHE A 109 14.15 -4.09 14.69
CA PHE A 109 12.81 -3.51 14.76
C PHE A 109 12.51 -3.12 16.21
N ALA A 110 12.04 -1.88 16.40
CA ALA A 110 11.46 -1.47 17.67
C ALA A 110 10.00 -1.93 17.77
N GLU A 111 9.40 -1.82 18.95
CA GLU A 111 7.97 -2.00 19.11
C GLU A 111 7.20 -1.03 18.18
N SER A 112 6.17 -1.54 17.52
CA SER A 112 5.34 -0.74 16.62
C SER A 112 4.70 0.43 17.35
N LYS A 113 4.77 1.61 16.74
CA LYS A 113 4.10 2.80 17.27
C LYS A 113 2.57 2.68 17.11
N PRO A 114 1.75 3.17 18.04
CA PRO A 114 0.29 3.05 17.94
C PRO A 114 -0.27 3.68 16.66
N TYR A 115 -1.22 3.01 16.02
CA TYR A 115 -1.98 3.55 14.90
C TYR A 115 -3.37 2.89 14.83
N GLU A 116 -4.30 3.55 14.16
CA GLU A 116 -5.63 3.01 13.88
C GLU A 116 -6.03 3.34 12.44
N PHE A 117 -6.78 2.45 11.80
CA PHE A 117 -7.43 2.72 10.52
C PHE A 117 -8.94 2.83 10.70
N THR A 118 -9.53 3.89 10.17
CA THR A 118 -10.98 4.18 10.32
C THR A 118 -11.73 4.17 8.99
N SER A 119 -11.03 4.22 7.85
CA SER A 119 -11.66 4.23 6.52
C SER A 119 -10.78 3.62 5.45
N ARG A 120 -11.42 3.08 4.40
CA ARG A 120 -10.79 2.68 3.13
C ARG A 120 -11.35 3.44 1.93
N GLY A 121 -12.37 4.28 2.13
CA GLY A 121 -13.04 5.00 1.06
C GLY A 121 -12.31 6.29 0.68
N ASP A 122 -12.48 6.70 -0.57
CA ASP A 122 -12.05 8.02 -1.03
C ASP A 122 -12.91 9.14 -0.40
N ARG A 123 -12.37 10.35 -0.36
CA ARG A 123 -13.09 11.57 0.05
C ARG A 123 -13.71 12.22 -1.19
N ILE A 124 -14.87 11.72 -1.62
CA ILE A 124 -15.59 12.20 -2.82
C ILE A 124 -15.95 13.69 -2.68
N GLY A 125 -15.76 14.45 -3.77
CA GLY A 125 -16.02 15.89 -3.79
C GLY A 125 -14.81 16.72 -3.38
N TRP A 126 -15.07 17.95 -2.95
CA TRP A 126 -14.03 18.92 -2.56
C TRP A 126 -13.57 18.73 -1.13
N VAL A 127 -12.26 18.77 -0.93
CA VAL A 127 -11.64 18.83 0.39
C VAL A 127 -10.50 19.84 0.40
N GLU A 128 -10.33 20.53 1.51
CA GLU A 128 -9.21 21.45 1.73
C GLU A 128 -7.91 20.66 1.96
N GLY A 129 -6.84 21.12 1.32
CA GLY A 129 -5.47 20.61 1.44
C GLY A 129 -4.58 21.55 2.26
N ILE A 130 -3.31 21.67 1.84
CA ILE A 130 -2.34 22.62 2.43
C ILE A 130 -2.29 23.91 1.63
N ASP A 131 -1.79 25.00 2.22
CA ASP A 131 -1.56 26.29 1.54
C ASP A 131 -2.80 26.89 0.85
N GLY A 132 -4.00 26.65 1.39
CA GLY A 132 -5.26 27.12 0.81
C GLY A 132 -5.68 26.42 -0.49
N LYS A 133 -5.06 25.28 -0.80
CA LYS A 133 -5.33 24.47 -1.99
C LYS A 133 -6.47 23.49 -1.74
N PHE A 134 -7.09 23.03 -2.83
CA PHE A 134 -8.21 22.10 -2.76
C PHE A 134 -7.96 20.84 -3.58
N HIS A 135 -8.65 19.77 -3.22
CA HIS A 135 -8.62 18.51 -3.94
C HIS A 135 -10.05 18.12 -4.30
N LEU A 136 -10.32 17.92 -5.59
CA LEU A 136 -11.60 17.41 -6.08
C LEU A 136 -11.45 15.94 -6.44
N THR A 137 -12.04 15.06 -5.63
CA THR A 137 -12.11 13.64 -5.96
C THR A 137 -13.35 13.35 -6.79
N LEU A 138 -13.13 12.86 -8.00
CA LEU A 138 -14.15 12.48 -8.96
C LEU A 138 -14.40 10.97 -8.86
N PHE A 139 -15.64 10.59 -8.55
CA PHE A 139 -16.05 9.19 -8.69
C PHE A 139 -16.05 8.79 -10.17
N ILE A 140 -15.34 7.70 -10.50
CA ILE A 140 -15.29 7.12 -11.83
C ILE A 140 -15.66 5.65 -11.70
N GLU A 141 -16.84 5.30 -12.20
CA GLU A 141 -17.34 3.94 -12.15
C GLU A 141 -16.34 2.97 -12.83
N ASN A 142 -15.83 2.01 -12.05
CA ASN A 142 -14.80 1.03 -12.44
C ASN A 142 -13.49 1.65 -12.98
N GLY A 143 -13.20 2.92 -12.68
CA GLY A 143 -12.07 3.66 -13.25
C GLY A 143 -12.09 3.78 -14.77
N ARG A 144 -13.26 3.58 -15.41
CA ARG A 144 -13.36 3.53 -16.86
C ARG A 144 -13.55 4.93 -17.46
N ILE A 145 -12.45 5.52 -17.90
CA ILE A 145 -12.46 6.83 -18.55
C ILE A 145 -12.72 6.66 -20.07
N LEU A 146 -13.98 6.85 -20.46
CA LEU A 146 -14.43 6.82 -21.85
C LEU A 146 -15.51 7.90 -22.05
N ASP A 147 -15.65 8.43 -23.26
CA ASP A 147 -16.81 9.23 -23.62
C ASP A 147 -17.98 8.28 -23.93
N TYR A 148 -19.10 8.49 -23.25
CA TYR A 148 -20.37 7.77 -23.44
C TYR A 148 -21.42 8.73 -24.00
N PRO A 149 -22.51 8.24 -24.61
CA PRO A 149 -23.67 9.06 -24.93
C PRO A 149 -24.17 9.82 -23.70
N GLY A 150 -24.14 11.15 -23.74
CA GLY A 150 -24.54 12.02 -22.62
C GLY A 150 -23.55 12.14 -21.45
N LYS A 151 -22.37 11.49 -21.51
CA LYS A 151 -21.32 11.61 -20.48
C LYS A 151 -19.93 11.65 -21.12
N THR A 152 -19.37 12.84 -21.30
CA THR A 152 -18.06 13.06 -21.95
C THR A 152 -16.91 12.97 -20.95
N LEU A 153 -16.75 11.84 -20.24
CA LEU A 153 -15.77 11.73 -19.15
C LEU A 153 -14.32 11.92 -19.62
N LYS A 154 -13.93 11.30 -20.75
CA LYS A 154 -12.57 11.35 -21.27
C LYS A 154 -12.24 12.74 -21.80
N THR A 155 -13.17 13.33 -22.54
CA THR A 155 -13.05 14.70 -23.02
C THR A 155 -13.03 15.69 -21.85
N GLY A 156 -13.89 15.53 -20.85
CA GLY A 156 -13.91 16.37 -19.63
C GLY A 156 -12.59 16.32 -18.86
N CYS A 157 -12.04 15.13 -18.61
CA CYS A 157 -10.73 14.98 -17.98
C CYS A 157 -9.61 15.66 -18.80
N ARG A 158 -9.67 15.57 -20.13
CA ARG A 158 -8.70 16.24 -21.01
C ARG A 158 -8.79 17.76 -20.90
N GLU A 159 -10.00 18.33 -20.87
CA GLU A 159 -10.15 19.78 -20.75
C GLU A 159 -9.70 20.28 -19.37
N ILE A 160 -9.95 19.54 -18.30
CA ILE A 160 -9.40 19.83 -16.97
C ILE A 160 -7.86 19.82 -17.03
N ALA A 161 -7.26 18.80 -17.64
CA ALA A 161 -5.80 18.67 -17.73
C ALA A 161 -5.13 19.82 -18.48
N LYS A 162 -5.83 20.49 -19.41
CA LYS A 162 -5.28 21.66 -20.13
C LYS A 162 -5.16 22.91 -19.25
N ILE A 163 -6.03 23.06 -18.25
CA ILE A 163 -6.12 24.28 -17.44
C ILE A 163 -5.57 24.10 -16.03
N HIS A 164 -5.62 22.88 -15.49
CA HIS A 164 -5.18 22.57 -14.13
C HIS A 164 -3.71 22.93 -13.94
N LYS A 165 -3.39 23.41 -12.73
CA LYS A 165 -2.03 23.90 -12.38
C LYS A 165 -1.26 22.96 -11.46
N GLY A 166 -1.94 21.95 -10.92
CA GLY A 166 -1.32 20.87 -10.17
C GLY A 166 -1.34 19.58 -10.97
N ASP A 167 -1.51 18.47 -10.26
CA ASP A 167 -1.45 17.13 -10.83
C ASP A 167 -2.76 16.38 -10.63
N PHE A 168 -2.86 15.22 -11.29
CA PHE A 168 -3.86 14.23 -10.97
C PHE A 168 -3.30 13.12 -10.09
N ARG A 169 -4.12 12.60 -9.17
CA ARG A 169 -3.79 11.44 -8.36
C ARG A 169 -4.83 10.34 -8.62
N MET A 170 -4.37 9.19 -9.11
CA MET A 170 -5.23 8.01 -9.23
C MET A 170 -5.33 7.32 -7.86
N THR A 171 -6.54 7.00 -7.42
CA THR A 171 -6.76 6.36 -6.11
C THR A 171 -6.72 4.84 -6.22
N ALA A 172 -6.50 4.17 -5.08
CA ALA A 172 -6.62 2.72 -4.98
C ALA A 172 -8.07 2.23 -5.20
N ASN A 173 -9.05 3.12 -5.08
CA ASN A 173 -10.47 2.86 -5.33
C ASN A 173 -10.90 3.16 -6.77
N GLN A 174 -9.95 3.24 -7.71
CA GLN A 174 -10.17 3.43 -9.15
C GLN A 174 -10.78 4.80 -9.52
N ASN A 175 -10.67 5.80 -8.64
CA ASN A 175 -11.13 7.16 -8.89
C ASN A 175 -9.96 8.09 -9.24
N LEU A 176 -10.28 9.36 -9.51
CA LEU A 176 -9.31 10.39 -9.88
C LEU A 176 -9.46 11.62 -8.98
N ILE A 177 -8.34 12.13 -8.47
CA ILE A 177 -8.28 13.41 -7.75
C ILE A 177 -7.65 14.44 -8.65
N VAL A 178 -8.33 15.57 -8.86
CA VAL A 178 -7.73 16.81 -9.37
C VAL A 178 -7.11 17.53 -8.18
N ALA A 179 -5.78 17.45 -8.07
CA ALA A 179 -5.06 17.82 -6.85
C ALA A 179 -4.21 19.07 -7.02
N GLY A 180 -4.34 20.00 -6.07
CA GLY A 180 -3.42 21.11 -5.88
C GLY A 180 -4.10 22.45 -5.88
#